data_AF-A0A139IUW0-F1
#
_entry.id   AF-A0A139IUW0-F1
#
_cell.length_a   1.000
_cell.length_b   1.000
_cell.length_c   1.000
_cell.angle_alpha   90.00
_cell.angle_beta   90.00
_cell.angle_gamma   90.00
#
_symmetry.space_group_name_H-M   'P 1'
#
loop_
_entity.id
_entity.type
_entity.pdbx_description
1 polymer ?
#
loop_
_entity_poly.entity_id
_entity_poly.type
_entity_poly.pdbx_seq_one_letter_code
_entity_poly.pdbx_strand_id
1 'polypeptide(L)'
;MEEIAAASNISDQIMFHQEYIWSNTTRLKDELSRIKTSGFKALVLTVDNTGVNGIRNRQMRFSSGSSDDLHSADLTIPALNKLRDMTSLPIIPKGVKTAHDVKLCADLGFPAVYISNHGGRVVDLAPTAVEVLLDVHRLYPEVFDQIEIYADGGVRRATHILTLLALGVRAVGLGRSAMFANVYGAEGVGKMISILKEELENTMKLMGQADIDGYRGNMTFVNTKQVELEFFGKVLDEGLSSSPFVFGSRTYGR
;
A
#
# COMPACT_ATOMS: atom_id res chain seq x y z
N MET A 1 -18.41 -2.25 12.35
CA MET A 1 -17.25 -3.05 11.92
C MET A 1 -17.45 -4.54 12.21
N GLU A 2 -18.18 -4.85 13.27
CA GLU A 2 -18.49 -6.19 13.77
C GLU A 2 -19.23 -7.03 12.74
N GLU A 3 -20.23 -6.46 12.05
CA GLU A 3 -20.95 -7.15 10.97
C GLU A 3 -20.02 -7.52 9.80
N ILE A 4 -19.08 -6.64 9.44
CA ILE A 4 -18.07 -6.91 8.40
C ILE A 4 -17.15 -8.05 8.84
N ALA A 5 -16.70 -8.02 10.09
CA ALA A 5 -15.84 -9.06 10.63
C ALA A 5 -16.57 -10.42 10.73
N ALA A 6 -17.83 -10.42 11.15
CA ALA A 6 -18.68 -11.60 11.26
C ALA A 6 -19.06 -12.21 9.90
N ALA A 7 -19.11 -11.39 8.83
CA ALA A 7 -19.35 -11.88 7.47
C ALA A 7 -18.16 -12.65 6.88
N SER A 8 -16.99 -12.66 7.54
CA SER A 8 -15.84 -13.46 7.14
C SER A 8 -16.12 -14.95 7.36
N ASN A 9 -16.48 -15.65 6.28
CA ASN A 9 -16.82 -17.08 6.32
C ASN A 9 -15.60 -18.01 6.13
N ILE A 10 -14.38 -17.46 6.09
CA ILE A 10 -13.12 -18.22 5.89
C ILE A 10 -12.25 -18.02 7.14
N SER A 11 -11.83 -19.12 7.76
CA SER A 11 -11.11 -19.11 9.05
C SER A 11 -9.80 -18.33 9.02
N ASP A 12 -9.14 -18.30 7.87
CA ASP A 12 -7.79 -17.76 7.72
C ASP A 12 -7.77 -16.40 6.99
N GLN A 13 -8.94 -15.81 6.74
CA GLN A 13 -9.02 -14.50 6.11
C GLN A 13 -8.51 -13.41 7.06
N ILE A 14 -7.46 -12.70 6.63
CA ILE A 14 -6.89 -11.59 7.39
C ILE A 14 -7.65 -10.31 7.06
N MET A 15 -8.02 -9.57 8.11
CA MET A 15 -8.64 -8.26 7.99
C MET A 15 -7.82 -7.22 8.75
N PHE A 16 -7.57 -6.09 8.10
CA PHE A 16 -7.06 -4.87 8.73
C PHE A 16 -8.15 -3.81 8.77
N HIS A 17 -8.16 -2.98 9.81
CA HIS A 17 -9.14 -1.90 9.94
C HIS A 17 -8.49 -0.57 9.54
N GLN A 18 -9.08 0.15 8.59
CA GLN A 18 -8.65 1.51 8.28
C GLN A 18 -9.27 2.48 9.26
N GLU A 19 -8.46 3.30 9.93
CA GLU A 19 -8.93 4.25 10.95
C GLU A 19 -8.57 5.69 10.58
N TYR A 20 -9.51 6.60 10.85
CA TYR A 20 -9.27 8.04 10.98
C TYR A 20 -9.37 8.38 12.47
N ILE A 21 -8.44 9.15 13.02
CA ILE A 21 -8.39 9.37 14.46
C ILE A 21 -9.56 10.24 14.91
N TRP A 22 -10.44 9.74 15.78
CA TRP A 22 -11.48 10.55 16.39
C TRP A 22 -10.90 11.65 17.30
N SER A 23 -11.41 12.88 17.18
CA SER A 23 -11.09 13.97 18.10
C SER A 23 -11.56 13.67 19.53
N ASN A 24 -12.65 12.90 19.67
CA ASN A 24 -13.14 12.43 20.97
C ASN A 24 -12.35 11.18 21.42
N THR A 25 -11.49 11.35 22.42
CA THR A 25 -10.62 10.28 22.93
C THR A 25 -11.39 9.11 23.54
N THR A 26 -12.54 9.33 24.18
CA THR A 26 -13.37 8.24 24.73
C THR A 26 -13.91 7.37 23.61
N ARG A 27 -14.42 8.01 22.55
CA ARG A 27 -14.88 7.31 21.34
C ARG A 27 -13.74 6.56 20.66
N LEU A 28 -12.57 7.18 20.52
CA LEU A 28 -11.38 6.55 19.94
C LEU A 28 -11.02 5.26 20.69
N LYS A 29 -10.97 5.31 22.03
CA LYS A 29 -10.64 4.13 22.86
C LYS A 29 -11.65 3.01 22.71
N ASP A 30 -12.95 3.34 22.68
CA ASP A 30 -14.01 2.35 22.45
C ASP A 30 -13.87 1.70 21.06
N GLU A 31 -13.68 2.52 20.01
CA GLU A 31 -13.51 2.04 18.64
C GLU A 31 -12.28 1.12 18.52
N LEU A 32 -11.13 1.51 19.07
CA LEU A 32 -9.92 0.68 19.07
C LEU A 32 -10.12 -0.67 19.78
N SER A 33 -10.86 -0.69 20.89
CA SER A 33 -11.20 -1.92 21.62
C SER A 33 -12.11 -2.83 20.78
N ARG A 34 -13.11 -2.27 20.11
CA ARG A 34 -14.04 -3.00 19.25
C ARG A 34 -13.36 -3.55 18.00
N ILE A 35 -12.44 -2.80 17.40
CA ILE A 35 -11.60 -3.27 16.29
C ILE A 35 -10.81 -4.51 16.72
N LYS A 36 -10.10 -4.44 17.85
CA LYS A 36 -9.32 -5.57 18.36
C LYS A 36 -10.20 -6.78 18.67
N THR A 37 -11.33 -6.57 19.35
CA THR A 37 -12.25 -7.64 19.75
C THR A 37 -12.91 -8.31 18.54
N SER A 38 -13.11 -7.57 17.45
CA SER A 38 -13.62 -8.09 16.18
C SER A 38 -12.58 -8.89 15.38
N GLY A 39 -11.36 -9.06 15.89
CA GLY A 39 -10.34 -9.95 15.31
C GLY A 39 -9.47 -9.32 14.20
N PHE A 40 -9.60 -8.02 13.95
CA PHE A 40 -8.71 -7.31 13.03
C PHE A 40 -7.25 -7.40 13.49
N LYS A 41 -6.32 -7.52 12.53
CA LYS A 41 -4.90 -7.82 12.80
C LYS A 41 -3.99 -6.60 12.80
N ALA A 42 -4.43 -5.48 12.24
CA ALA A 42 -3.69 -4.23 12.21
C ALA A 42 -4.64 -3.04 12.03
N LEU A 43 -4.16 -1.87 12.41
CA LEU A 43 -4.78 -0.57 12.17
C LEU A 43 -4.05 0.13 11.03
N VAL A 44 -4.76 0.37 9.93
CA VAL A 44 -4.26 1.15 8.81
C VAL A 44 -4.66 2.60 9.05
N LEU A 45 -3.73 3.38 9.59
CA LEU A 45 -3.95 4.76 9.97
C LEU A 45 -3.85 5.67 8.75
N THR A 46 -4.95 6.28 8.31
CA THR A 46 -4.91 7.21 7.18
C THR A 46 -4.31 8.54 7.60
N VAL A 47 -3.17 8.90 7.01
CA VAL A 47 -2.42 10.13 7.31
C VAL A 47 -2.50 11.19 6.21
N ASP A 48 -3.17 10.90 5.09
CA ASP A 48 -3.29 11.81 3.95
C ASP A 48 -4.64 12.49 3.78
N ASN A 49 -5.56 12.25 4.71
CA ASN A 49 -6.87 12.87 4.75
C ASN A 49 -7.28 13.11 6.21
N THR A 50 -6.69 14.12 6.84
CA THR A 50 -6.72 14.33 8.29
C THR A 50 -7.83 15.31 8.69
N GLY A 51 -9.07 15.05 8.26
CA GLY A 51 -10.20 15.97 8.43
C GLY A 51 -10.28 17.08 7.37
N VAL A 52 -9.26 17.21 6.52
CA VAL A 52 -9.28 18.10 5.34
C VAL A 52 -9.51 17.30 4.08
N ASN A 53 -10.74 17.37 3.56
CA ASN A 53 -11.14 16.64 2.37
C ASN A 53 -10.56 17.27 1.08
N GLY A 54 -10.03 16.43 0.19
CA GLY A 54 -9.69 16.84 -1.17
C GLY A 54 -10.93 17.26 -1.97
N ILE A 55 -10.74 18.25 -2.85
CA ILE A 55 -11.83 18.75 -3.70
C ILE A 55 -12.11 17.77 -4.84
N ARG A 56 -13.33 17.24 -4.85
CA ARG A 56 -13.80 16.30 -5.89
C ARG A 56 -14.81 17.00 -6.80
N ASN A 57 -14.31 17.61 -7.88
CA ASN A 57 -15.12 18.42 -8.81
C ASN A 57 -16.40 17.73 -9.30
N ARG A 58 -16.36 16.42 -9.57
CA ARG A 58 -17.56 15.67 -9.98
C ARG A 58 -18.61 15.63 -8.86
N GLN A 59 -18.20 15.43 -7.60
CA GLN A 59 -19.11 15.43 -6.46
C GLN A 59 -19.71 16.82 -6.24
N MET A 60 -18.89 17.88 -6.33
CA MET A 60 -19.33 19.26 -6.12
C MET A 60 -20.45 19.72 -7.07
N ARG A 61 -20.64 19.04 -8.21
CA ARG A 61 -21.76 19.29 -9.14
C ARG A 61 -23.10 18.79 -8.62
N PHE A 62 -23.09 17.82 -7.71
CA PHE A 62 -24.30 17.11 -7.24
C PHE A 62 -24.53 17.24 -5.74
N SER A 63 -23.51 17.59 -4.96
CA SER A 63 -23.64 17.86 -3.52
C SER A 63 -22.70 18.96 -3.08
N SER A 64 -23.04 19.65 -1.99
CA SER A 64 -22.06 20.46 -1.25
C SER A 64 -20.96 19.57 -0.68
N GLY A 65 -19.75 20.13 -0.54
CA GLY A 65 -18.68 19.48 0.21
C GLY A 65 -19.07 19.28 1.67
N SER A 66 -18.49 18.28 2.33
CA SER A 66 -18.63 18.07 3.78
C SER A 66 -17.34 18.52 4.46
N SER A 67 -17.43 19.37 5.48
CA SER A 67 -16.39 19.45 6.50
C SER A 67 -16.44 18.19 7.35
N ASP A 68 -15.29 17.78 7.90
CA ASP A 68 -15.19 16.66 8.83
C ASP A 68 -14.53 17.16 10.11
N ASP A 69 -15.35 17.59 11.07
CA ASP A 69 -14.89 18.14 12.34
C ASP A 69 -14.81 17.06 13.43
N LEU A 70 -15.09 15.79 13.08
CA LEU A 70 -15.15 14.69 14.04
C LEU A 70 -13.79 14.00 14.23
N HIS A 71 -12.92 14.12 13.23
CA HIS A 71 -11.59 13.51 13.24
C HIS A 71 -10.49 14.54 13.53
N SER A 72 -9.50 14.10 14.28
CA SER A 72 -8.32 14.87 14.63
C SER A 72 -7.40 15.01 13.42
N ALA A 73 -6.92 16.24 13.21
CA ALA A 73 -5.86 16.52 12.26
C ALA A 73 -4.45 16.40 12.90
N ASP A 74 -4.36 16.17 14.21
CA ASP A 74 -3.08 16.06 14.92
C ASP A 74 -2.47 14.67 14.75
N LEU A 75 -1.50 14.58 13.84
CA LEU A 75 -0.66 13.41 13.59
C LEU A 75 0.81 13.65 13.94
N THR A 76 1.07 14.53 14.91
CA THR A 76 2.42 14.74 15.42
C THR A 76 2.97 13.45 16.05
N ILE A 77 4.30 13.34 16.16
CA ILE A 77 4.94 12.18 16.81
C ILE A 77 4.40 11.93 18.24
N PRO A 78 4.20 12.96 19.10
CA PRO A 78 3.56 12.75 20.41
C PRO A 78 2.13 12.21 20.32
N ALA A 79 1.33 12.65 19.35
CA ALA A 79 -0.02 12.14 19.15
C ALA A 79 -0.01 10.67 18.70
N LEU A 80 0.90 10.30 17.80
CA LEU A 80 1.10 8.92 17.37
C LEU A 80 1.57 8.02 18.51
N ASN A 81 2.46 8.49 19.38
CA ASN A 81 2.89 7.72 20.56
C ASN A 81 1.72 7.47 21.52
N LYS A 82 0.89 8.49 21.80
CA LYS A 82 -0.33 8.31 22.60
C LYS A 82 -1.28 7.29 21.98
N LEU A 83 -1.43 7.29 20.65
CA LEU A 83 -2.26 6.31 19.95
C LEU A 83 -1.72 4.89 20.10
N ARG A 84 -0.39 4.70 19.97
CA ARG A 84 0.28 3.41 20.19
C ARG A 84 0.05 2.89 21.62
N ASP A 85 0.00 3.77 22.61
CA ASP A 85 -0.29 3.37 24.01
C ASP A 85 -1.75 2.93 24.24
N MET A 86 -2.68 3.27 23.33
CA MET A 86 -4.10 2.94 23.46
C MET A 86 -4.49 1.58 22.87
N THR A 87 -3.61 0.92 22.12
CA THR A 87 -3.91 -0.34 21.43
C THR A 87 -2.68 -1.21 21.29
N SER A 88 -2.88 -2.53 21.33
CA SER A 88 -1.80 -3.50 21.07
C SER A 88 -1.75 -3.92 19.59
N LEU A 89 -2.62 -3.38 18.73
CA LEU A 89 -2.62 -3.71 17.31
C LEU A 89 -1.45 -2.99 16.60
N PRO A 90 -0.75 -3.67 15.68
CA PRO A 90 0.17 -3.02 14.75
C PRO A 90 -0.49 -1.82 14.07
N ILE A 91 0.19 -0.67 14.04
CA ILE A 91 -0.26 0.52 13.34
C ILE A 91 0.54 0.67 12.05
N ILE A 92 -0.14 0.94 10.93
CA ILE A 92 0.42 1.06 9.60
C ILE A 92 0.02 2.44 9.05
N PRO A 93 0.93 3.43 9.01
CA PRO A 93 0.65 4.73 8.41
C PRO A 93 0.38 4.59 6.91
N LYS A 94 -0.81 4.99 6.45
CA LYS A 94 -1.24 4.97 5.05
C LYS A 94 -1.46 6.35 4.50
N GLY A 95 -0.90 6.60 3.33
CA GLY A 95 -0.94 7.93 2.71
C GLY A 95 0.42 8.61 2.71
N VAL A 96 1.49 7.86 2.97
CA VAL A 96 2.87 8.35 2.86
C VAL A 96 3.20 8.61 1.39
N LYS A 97 3.84 9.75 1.11
CA LYS A 97 4.06 10.27 -0.25
C LYS A 97 5.50 10.69 -0.53
N THR A 98 6.42 10.50 0.41
CA THR A 98 7.82 10.88 0.26
C THR A 98 8.73 9.79 0.81
N ALA A 99 9.94 9.68 0.26
CA ALA A 99 10.95 8.76 0.78
C ALA A 99 11.39 9.12 2.21
N HIS A 100 11.41 10.41 2.55
CA HIS A 100 11.74 10.89 3.89
C HIS A 100 10.71 10.42 4.93
N ASP A 101 9.42 10.45 4.60
CA ASP A 101 8.36 9.96 5.49
C ASP A 101 8.37 8.42 5.61
N VAL A 102 8.76 7.70 4.55
CA VAL A 102 9.01 6.25 4.62
C VAL A 102 10.14 5.98 5.61
N LYS A 103 11.27 6.69 5.48
CA LYS A 103 12.41 6.58 6.41
C LYS A 103 12.02 6.93 7.84
N LEU A 104 11.25 8.00 8.03
CA LEU A 104 10.73 8.39 9.34
C LEU A 104 9.85 7.28 9.94
N CYS A 105 9.00 6.64 9.14
CA CYS A 105 8.18 5.53 9.63
C CYS A 105 9.04 4.33 10.07
N ALA A 106 10.10 4.02 9.33
CA ALA A 106 11.07 2.99 9.71
C ALA A 106 11.79 3.35 11.03
N ASP A 107 12.28 4.58 11.15
CA ASP A 107 12.98 5.08 12.36
C ASP A 107 12.10 5.08 13.60
N LEU A 108 10.80 5.36 13.42
CA LEU A 108 9.81 5.30 14.48
C LEU A 108 9.37 3.86 14.82
N GLY A 109 9.91 2.85 14.14
CA GLY A 109 9.64 1.44 14.40
C GLY A 109 8.22 0.99 14.04
N PHE A 110 7.58 1.64 13.04
CA PHE A 110 6.34 1.07 12.51
C PHE A 110 6.64 -0.25 11.80
N PRO A 111 5.78 -1.28 11.93
CA PRO A 111 6.00 -2.58 11.31
C PRO A 111 5.82 -2.55 9.78
N ALA A 112 4.99 -1.62 9.30
CA ALA A 112 4.78 -1.39 7.89
C ALA A 112 4.43 0.08 7.62
N VAL A 113 4.68 0.52 6.40
CA VAL A 113 4.21 1.81 5.86
C VAL A 113 3.46 1.59 4.55
N TYR A 114 2.47 2.41 4.27
CA TYR A 114 1.61 2.26 3.11
C TYR A 114 1.65 3.52 2.24
N ILE A 115 2.41 3.43 1.15
CA ILE A 115 2.56 4.47 0.12
C ILE A 115 1.26 4.58 -0.66
N SER A 116 0.63 5.76 -0.60
CA SER A 116 -0.67 5.99 -1.23
C SER A 116 -0.91 7.49 -1.40
N ASN A 117 -1.60 7.87 -2.45
CA ASN A 117 -2.12 9.23 -2.64
C ASN A 117 -3.66 9.28 -2.58
N HIS A 118 -4.25 8.36 -1.83
CA HIS A 118 -5.69 8.18 -1.73
C HIS A 118 -6.36 7.90 -3.09
N GLY A 119 -5.60 7.34 -4.04
CA GLY A 119 -6.05 7.13 -5.41
C GLY A 119 -6.33 8.42 -6.18
N GLY A 120 -5.57 9.49 -5.90
CA GLY A 120 -5.67 10.80 -6.54
C GLY A 120 -6.91 11.59 -6.10
N ARG A 121 -7.27 11.52 -4.81
CA ARG A 121 -8.52 12.11 -4.28
C ARG A 121 -8.31 13.22 -3.25
N VAL A 122 -7.06 13.47 -2.87
CA VAL A 122 -6.68 14.43 -1.82
C VAL A 122 -5.92 15.60 -2.43
N VAL A 123 -4.59 15.49 -2.58
CA VAL A 123 -3.72 16.48 -3.21
C VAL A 123 -3.52 16.09 -4.67
N ASP A 124 -3.90 16.98 -5.59
CA ASP A 124 -3.62 16.80 -7.01
C ASP A 124 -2.11 16.99 -7.28
N LEU A 125 -1.60 16.35 -8.33
CA LEU A 125 -0.15 16.25 -8.63
C LEU A 125 0.70 15.57 -7.53
N ALA A 126 0.07 14.94 -6.54
CA ALA A 126 0.80 14.08 -5.61
C ALA A 126 1.47 12.92 -6.37
N PRO A 127 2.69 12.52 -5.99
CA PRO A 127 3.44 11.50 -6.70
C PRO A 127 2.70 10.15 -6.70
N THR A 128 3.02 9.35 -7.70
CA THR A 128 2.63 7.96 -7.80
C THR A 128 3.45 7.10 -6.83
N ALA A 129 2.95 5.92 -6.48
CA ALA A 129 3.70 4.99 -5.64
C ALA A 129 5.06 4.59 -6.27
N VAL A 130 5.12 4.49 -7.60
CA VAL A 130 6.37 4.16 -8.31
C VAL A 130 7.41 5.26 -8.13
N GLU A 131 7.05 6.53 -8.31
CA GLU A 131 7.97 7.67 -8.11
C GLU A 131 8.51 7.69 -6.67
N VAL A 132 7.64 7.50 -5.67
CA VAL A 132 8.07 7.44 -4.26
C VAL A 132 9.00 6.26 -4.01
N LEU A 133 8.74 5.08 -4.59
CA LEU A 133 9.62 3.92 -4.45
C LEU A 133 10.98 4.15 -5.10
N LEU A 134 11.04 4.81 -6.26
CA LEU A 134 12.31 5.19 -6.89
C LEU A 134 13.10 6.17 -6.01
N ASP A 135 12.44 7.13 -5.37
CA ASP A 135 13.07 8.01 -4.37
C ASP A 135 13.60 7.21 -3.17
N VAL A 136 12.86 6.22 -2.68
CA VAL A 136 13.29 5.36 -1.56
C VAL A 136 14.54 4.57 -1.93
N HIS A 137 14.56 3.91 -3.10
CA HIS A 137 15.75 3.20 -3.61
C HIS A 137 16.96 4.11 -3.71
N ARG A 138 16.75 5.37 -4.13
CA ARG A 138 17.82 6.35 -4.30
C ARG A 138 18.39 6.87 -2.99
N LEU A 139 17.50 7.19 -2.04
CA LEU A 139 17.84 8.00 -0.87
C LEU A 139 18.04 7.15 0.39
N TYR A 140 17.24 6.09 0.54
CA TYR A 140 17.16 5.29 1.77
C TYR A 140 16.98 3.79 1.48
N PRO A 141 17.85 3.15 0.66
CA PRO A 141 17.69 1.74 0.30
C PRO A 141 17.67 0.81 1.52
N GLU A 142 18.28 1.20 2.64
CA GLU A 142 18.29 0.42 3.89
C GLU A 142 16.91 0.23 4.53
N VAL A 143 15.88 1.00 4.14
CA VAL A 143 14.54 0.87 4.74
C VAL A 143 13.85 -0.43 4.34
N PHE A 144 14.20 -1.01 3.19
CA PHE A 144 13.61 -2.28 2.74
C PHE A 144 13.94 -3.45 3.68
N ASP A 145 15.01 -3.32 4.49
CA ASP A 145 15.38 -4.29 5.53
C ASP A 145 14.77 -3.97 6.91
N GLN A 146 14.12 -2.81 7.07
CA GLN A 146 13.65 -2.30 8.37
C GLN A 146 12.13 -2.33 8.52
N ILE A 147 11.38 -2.10 7.43
CA ILE A 147 9.93 -1.93 7.45
C ILE A 147 9.29 -2.60 6.23
N GLU A 148 8.12 -3.23 6.41
CA GLU A 148 7.35 -3.67 5.25
C GLU A 148 6.74 -2.46 4.52
N ILE A 149 6.85 -2.43 3.18
CA ILE A 149 6.24 -1.37 2.38
C ILE A 149 5.03 -1.93 1.63
N TYR A 150 3.87 -1.29 1.81
CA TYR A 150 2.66 -1.54 1.03
C TYR A 150 2.42 -0.37 0.06
N ALA A 151 1.73 -0.62 -1.05
CA ALA A 151 1.46 0.44 -2.03
C ALA A 151 0.11 0.27 -2.74
N ASP A 152 -0.55 1.38 -3.07
CA ASP A 152 -1.76 1.41 -3.91
C ASP A 152 -1.71 2.54 -4.94
N GLY A 153 -2.78 2.65 -5.74
CA GLY A 153 -2.97 3.70 -6.74
C GLY A 153 -2.83 3.17 -8.16
N GLY A 154 -3.87 3.34 -8.97
CA GLY A 154 -3.83 2.97 -10.40
C GLY A 154 -3.70 1.48 -10.75
N VAL A 155 -3.47 0.57 -9.79
CA VAL A 155 -3.27 -0.87 -10.05
C VAL A 155 -4.51 -1.54 -10.63
N ARG A 156 -4.39 -2.05 -11.87
CA ARG A 156 -5.48 -2.75 -12.59
C ARG A 156 -5.07 -4.05 -13.30
N ARG A 157 -3.78 -4.40 -13.28
CA ARG A 157 -3.18 -5.45 -14.11
C ARG A 157 -2.11 -6.18 -13.31
N ALA A 158 -1.81 -7.40 -13.70
CA ALA A 158 -0.75 -8.21 -13.11
C ALA A 158 0.61 -7.54 -13.22
N THR A 159 0.92 -6.94 -14.37
CA THR A 159 2.20 -6.24 -14.60
C THR A 159 2.39 -5.06 -13.65
N HIS A 160 1.31 -4.35 -13.27
CA HIS A 160 1.38 -3.30 -12.25
C HIS A 160 1.74 -3.87 -10.86
N ILE A 161 1.17 -5.03 -10.52
CA ILE A 161 1.49 -5.73 -9.25
C ILE A 161 2.95 -6.16 -9.26
N LEU A 162 3.40 -6.87 -10.30
CA LEU A 162 4.77 -7.36 -10.42
C LEU A 162 5.78 -6.21 -10.42
N THR A 163 5.45 -5.07 -11.03
CA THR A 163 6.30 -3.87 -10.98
C THR A 163 6.49 -3.37 -9.54
N LEU A 164 5.41 -3.25 -8.77
CA LEU A 164 5.50 -2.81 -7.38
C LEU A 164 6.25 -3.83 -6.50
N LEU A 165 6.02 -5.13 -6.71
CA LEU A 165 6.78 -6.19 -6.03
C LEU A 165 8.28 -6.09 -6.35
N ALA A 166 8.65 -5.94 -7.62
CA ALA A 166 10.03 -5.73 -8.08
C ALA A 166 10.70 -4.52 -7.42
N LEU A 167 9.94 -3.46 -7.17
CA LEU A 167 10.39 -2.27 -6.47
C LEU A 167 10.42 -2.43 -4.93
N GLY A 168 10.18 -3.62 -4.38
CA GLY A 168 10.32 -3.93 -2.96
C GLY A 168 9.03 -3.85 -2.14
N VAL A 169 7.87 -3.66 -2.78
CA VAL A 169 6.58 -3.67 -2.08
C VAL A 169 6.24 -5.10 -1.64
N ARG A 170 5.76 -5.25 -0.41
CA ARG A 170 5.28 -6.50 0.18
C ARG A 170 3.84 -6.82 -0.22
N ALA A 171 2.97 -5.81 -0.24
CA ALA A 171 1.54 -5.96 -0.54
C ALA A 171 1.01 -4.81 -1.41
N VAL A 172 0.18 -5.15 -2.40
CA VAL A 172 -0.37 -4.21 -3.38
C VAL A 172 -1.89 -4.06 -3.19
N GLY A 173 -2.34 -2.82 -2.97
CA GLY A 173 -3.74 -2.48 -2.71
C GLY A 173 -4.58 -2.20 -3.94
N LEU A 174 -5.85 -2.55 -3.86
CA LEU A 174 -6.87 -2.31 -4.89
C LEU A 174 -8.05 -1.55 -4.27
N GLY A 175 -8.37 -0.38 -4.83
CA GLY A 175 -9.52 0.43 -4.40
C GLY A 175 -10.71 0.29 -5.34
N ARG A 176 -10.76 1.17 -6.35
CA ARG A 176 -11.93 1.31 -7.26
C ARG A 176 -12.35 0.00 -7.95
N SER A 177 -11.42 -0.89 -8.31
CA SER A 177 -11.75 -2.16 -8.96
C SER A 177 -12.68 -3.03 -8.10
N ALA A 178 -12.39 -3.16 -6.80
CA ALA A 178 -13.22 -3.90 -5.87
C ALA A 178 -14.58 -3.23 -5.68
N MET A 179 -14.60 -1.89 -5.56
CA MET A 179 -15.84 -1.12 -5.47
C MET A 179 -16.75 -1.32 -6.69
N PHE A 180 -16.18 -1.31 -7.91
CA PHE A 180 -16.95 -1.52 -9.13
C PHE A 180 -17.40 -2.97 -9.28
N ALA A 181 -16.58 -3.94 -8.90
CA ALA A 181 -16.97 -5.35 -8.93
C ALA A 181 -18.11 -5.65 -7.93
N ASN A 182 -18.14 -4.95 -6.80
CA ASN A 182 -19.15 -5.14 -5.75
C ASN A 182 -20.58 -4.78 -6.17
N VAL A 183 -20.79 -4.14 -7.34
CA VAL A 183 -22.15 -3.98 -7.90
C VAL A 183 -22.80 -5.33 -8.26
N TYR A 184 -21.98 -6.38 -8.43
CA TYR A 184 -22.40 -7.78 -8.58
C TYR A 184 -22.26 -8.58 -7.28
N GLY A 185 -22.16 -7.90 -6.13
CA GLY A 185 -22.00 -8.52 -4.81
C GLY A 185 -20.70 -9.31 -4.64
N ALA A 186 -20.71 -10.26 -3.70
CA ALA A 186 -19.55 -11.10 -3.37
C ALA A 186 -19.02 -11.90 -4.57
N GLU A 187 -19.91 -12.39 -5.44
CA GLU A 187 -19.53 -13.09 -6.67
C GLU A 187 -18.75 -12.21 -7.63
N GLY A 188 -19.16 -10.94 -7.77
CA GLY A 188 -18.44 -9.94 -8.57
C GLY A 188 -17.02 -9.71 -8.06
N VAL A 189 -16.88 -9.49 -6.76
CA VAL A 189 -15.56 -9.31 -6.11
C VAL A 189 -14.71 -10.57 -6.27
N GLY A 190 -15.30 -11.75 -6.06
CA GLY A 190 -14.63 -13.05 -6.27
C GLY A 190 -14.16 -13.23 -7.71
N LYS A 191 -14.97 -12.86 -8.70
CA LYS A 191 -14.58 -12.90 -10.12
C LYS A 191 -13.47 -11.90 -10.44
N MET A 192 -13.51 -10.70 -9.89
CA MET A 192 -12.43 -9.70 -10.04
C MET A 192 -11.10 -10.23 -9.51
N ILE A 193 -11.09 -10.82 -8.30
CA ILE A 193 -9.90 -11.45 -7.71
C ILE A 193 -9.42 -12.60 -8.59
N SER A 194 -10.34 -13.43 -9.08
CA SER A 194 -10.00 -14.59 -9.93
C SER A 194 -9.35 -14.18 -11.26
N ILE A 195 -9.86 -13.14 -11.92
CA ILE A 195 -9.27 -12.60 -13.16
C ILE A 195 -7.86 -12.08 -12.88
N LEU A 196 -7.68 -11.31 -11.80
CA LEU A 196 -6.37 -10.75 -11.47
C LEU A 196 -5.36 -11.85 -11.08
N LYS A 197 -5.82 -12.89 -10.40
CA LYS A 197 -5.02 -14.08 -10.09
C LYS A 197 -4.59 -14.81 -11.36
N GLU A 198 -5.50 -15.07 -12.29
CA GLU A 198 -5.20 -15.71 -13.57
C GLU A 198 -4.21 -14.88 -14.40
N GLU A 199 -4.41 -13.55 -14.46
CA GLU A 199 -3.50 -12.63 -15.13
C GLU A 199 -2.09 -12.68 -14.49
N LEU A 200 -2.02 -12.73 -13.15
CA LEU A 200 -0.77 -12.80 -12.40
C LEU A 200 -0.03 -14.11 -12.65
N GLU A 201 -0.70 -15.25 -12.52
CA GLU A 201 -0.11 -16.57 -12.76
C GLU A 201 0.39 -16.71 -14.21
N ASN A 202 -0.39 -16.25 -15.19
CA ASN A 202 0.02 -16.31 -16.60
C ASN A 202 1.21 -15.39 -16.89
N THR A 203 1.20 -14.18 -16.35
CA THR A 203 2.34 -13.25 -16.51
C THR A 203 3.59 -13.82 -15.86
N MET A 204 3.50 -14.37 -14.65
CA MET A 204 4.63 -15.00 -13.95
C MET A 204 5.23 -16.17 -14.74
N LYS A 205 4.40 -17.02 -15.34
CA LYS A 205 4.84 -18.10 -16.24
C LYS A 205 5.60 -17.56 -17.46
N LEU A 206 5.09 -16.50 -18.09
CA LEU A 206 5.73 -15.88 -19.25
C LEU A 206 7.06 -15.19 -18.91
N MET A 207 7.18 -14.66 -17.69
CA MET A 207 8.40 -14.05 -17.18
C MET A 207 9.44 -15.08 -16.66
N GLY A 208 9.08 -16.36 -16.59
CA GLY A 208 9.99 -17.43 -16.18
C GLY A 208 10.31 -17.46 -14.68
N GLN A 209 9.52 -16.80 -13.84
CA GLN A 209 9.65 -16.83 -12.39
C GLN A 209 8.31 -17.23 -11.77
N ALA A 210 8.25 -18.46 -11.27
CA ALA A 210 7.04 -19.07 -10.73
C ALA A 210 6.81 -18.76 -9.23
N ASP A 211 7.86 -18.33 -8.53
CA ASP A 211 7.75 -17.91 -7.13
C ASP A 211 7.49 -16.39 -7.07
N ILE A 212 6.38 -16.01 -6.44
CA ILE A 212 6.03 -14.59 -6.27
C ILE A 212 7.06 -13.85 -5.41
N ASP A 213 7.67 -14.55 -4.45
CA ASP A 213 8.71 -13.97 -3.59
C ASP A 213 9.99 -13.67 -4.38
N GLY A 214 10.23 -14.38 -5.49
CA GLY A 214 11.35 -14.11 -6.40
C GLY A 214 11.29 -12.76 -7.11
N TYR A 215 10.12 -12.10 -7.13
CA TYR A 215 10.00 -10.72 -7.63
C TYR A 215 10.30 -9.69 -6.54
N ARG A 216 10.09 -9.98 -5.26
CA ARG A 216 10.13 -8.96 -4.20
C ARG A 216 11.53 -8.34 -4.08
N GLY A 217 11.62 -7.03 -4.35
CA GLY A 217 12.88 -6.29 -4.35
C GLY A 217 13.83 -6.63 -5.49
N ASN A 218 13.42 -7.51 -6.42
CA ASN A 218 14.24 -7.89 -7.55
C ASN A 218 13.96 -6.96 -8.74
N MET A 219 14.69 -5.85 -8.78
CA MET A 219 14.54 -4.84 -9.83
C MET A 219 15.00 -5.32 -11.22
N THR A 220 15.62 -6.50 -11.38
CA THR A 220 15.98 -7.00 -12.73
C THR A 220 14.76 -7.31 -13.59
N PHE A 221 13.57 -7.45 -12.98
CA PHE A 221 12.30 -7.66 -13.69
C PHE A 221 11.70 -6.37 -14.28
N VAL A 222 12.23 -5.20 -13.93
CA VAL A 222 11.71 -3.89 -14.38
C VAL A 222 12.85 -3.04 -14.88
N ASN A 223 12.74 -2.54 -16.12
CA ASN A 223 13.70 -1.55 -16.61
C ASN A 223 13.25 -0.15 -16.21
N THR A 224 13.89 0.41 -15.18
CA THR A 224 13.62 1.76 -14.66
C THR A 224 14.49 2.85 -15.29
N LYS A 225 15.49 2.51 -16.12
CA LYS A 225 16.51 3.47 -16.59
C LYS A 225 15.92 4.70 -17.28
N GLN A 226 14.97 4.50 -18.20
CA GLN A 226 14.36 5.63 -18.91
C GLN A 226 13.62 6.55 -17.94
N VAL A 227 12.84 5.97 -17.03
CA VAL A 227 12.08 6.73 -16.03
C VAL A 227 13.04 7.45 -15.07
N GLU A 228 14.11 6.80 -14.62
CA GLU A 228 15.13 7.42 -13.77
C GLU A 228 15.85 8.57 -14.48
N LEU A 229 16.15 8.43 -15.78
CA LEU A 229 16.73 9.51 -16.57
C LEU A 229 15.78 10.70 -16.69
N GLU A 230 14.50 10.44 -16.99
CA GLU A 230 13.47 11.48 -17.10
C GLU A 230 13.20 12.16 -15.76
N PHE A 231 13.16 11.39 -14.67
CA PHE A 231 12.77 11.86 -13.35
C PHE A 231 13.93 12.47 -12.54
N PHE A 232 15.12 11.90 -12.64
CA PHE A 232 16.30 12.32 -11.87
C PHE A 232 17.43 12.93 -12.68
N GLY A 233 17.38 12.86 -14.02
CA GLY A 233 18.49 13.24 -14.89
C GLY A 233 19.68 12.26 -14.88
N LYS A 234 19.59 11.14 -14.14
CA LYS A 234 20.59 10.07 -14.10
C LYS A 234 19.98 8.76 -13.60
N VAL A 235 20.55 7.62 -14.02
CA VAL A 235 20.17 6.28 -13.54
C VAL A 235 20.61 6.07 -12.08
N LEU A 236 19.89 5.21 -11.35
CA LEU A 236 20.18 4.87 -9.95
C LEU A 236 21.39 3.94 -9.82
N ASP A 237 21.50 2.98 -10.73
CA ASP A 237 22.65 2.09 -10.86
C ASP A 237 23.00 1.92 -12.35
N GLU A 238 24.29 2.08 -12.67
CA GLU A 238 24.82 1.84 -14.01
C GLU A 238 24.98 0.32 -14.30
N GLY A 239 24.97 -0.52 -13.25
CA GLY A 239 25.44 -1.91 -13.30
C GLY A 239 24.41 -3.03 -13.49
N LEU A 240 23.10 -2.85 -13.27
CA LEU A 240 22.21 -4.03 -13.13
C LEU A 240 20.88 -4.02 -13.91
N SER A 241 20.39 -2.91 -14.43
CA SER A 241 19.24 -3.00 -15.34
C SER A 241 19.73 -3.53 -16.70
N SER A 242 19.22 -4.73 -17.06
CA SER A 242 19.58 -5.59 -18.20
C SER A 242 20.75 -6.57 -18.03
N SER A 243 21.29 -6.78 -16.83
CA SER A 243 22.22 -7.91 -16.62
C SER A 243 21.42 -9.22 -16.66
N PRO A 244 21.73 -10.16 -17.57
CA PRO A 244 20.98 -11.40 -17.67
C PRO A 244 21.06 -12.14 -16.34
N PHE A 245 19.91 -12.60 -15.84
CA PHE A 245 19.87 -13.54 -14.74
C PHE A 245 20.66 -14.78 -15.17
N VAL A 246 21.90 -14.93 -14.67
CA VAL A 246 22.72 -16.10 -14.95
C VAL A 246 22.11 -17.23 -14.13
N PHE A 247 21.46 -18.18 -14.80
CA PHE A 247 21.07 -19.44 -14.15
C PHE A 247 22.32 -20.02 -13.49
N GLY A 248 22.33 -20.01 -12.16
CA GLY A 248 23.36 -20.68 -11.38
C GLY A 248 23.53 -22.10 -11.92
N SER A 249 24.78 -22.48 -12.12
CA SER A 249 25.21 -23.76 -12.68
C SER A 249 24.59 -24.94 -11.92
N ARG A 250 23.38 -25.36 -12.30
CA ARG A 250 22.96 -26.75 -12.11
C ARG A 250 23.62 -27.54 -13.23
N THR A 251 24.77 -28.10 -12.91
CA THR A 251 25.32 -29.24 -13.63
C THR A 251 24.23 -30.30 -13.72
N TYR A 252 23.57 -30.40 -14.87
CA TYR A 252 22.86 -31.61 -15.23
C TYR A 252 23.92 -32.68 -15.44
N GLY A 253 24.11 -33.53 -14.43
CA GLY A 253 24.85 -34.78 -14.57
C GLY A 253 24.18 -35.63 -15.65
N ARG A 254 24.97 -36.05 -16.63
CA ARG A 254 24.62 -37.14 -17.55
C ARG A 254 24.62 -38.46 -16.82
#